data_AF-A0A811R2I2-F1
#
_entry.id   AF-A0A811R2I2-F1
#
_cell.length_a   1.000
_cell.length_b   1.000
_cell.length_c   1.000
_cell.angle_alpha   90.00
_cell.angle_beta   90.00
_cell.angle_gamma   90.00
#
_symmetry.space_group_name_H-M   'P 1'
#
loop_
_entity.id
_entity.type
_entity.pdbx_description
1 polymer ?
#
loop_
_entity_poly.entity_id
_entity_poly.type
_entity_poly.pdbx_seq_one_letter_code
_entity_poly.pdbx_strand_id
1 'polypeptide(L)'
;MGSWCSKENTPGGRQPHDHNSSAASKGGKNRYANFGDDYHTLEQVTNALAHAGLESSNLIVGIDFTKSNEWTGKVSFNNRSLHAMGNTPNPYEQAISIIGRTLAQFDEDNLIPCFGFGDSPTSFAPIIETAIGIVDSSGGQYHVLLIIADGQVTRSVETGNGQLSRQERETIDAIVKASDYPLSIVLVGVGDGPWDMMRQFDDNIPSRAFDNFQFVNFTQIMSRPIPASKKEAEFALSALMEIPEQFKAALSLQLLGKRRGFPNRPVLPPPGNGGLKYSGWSAVKPTESTSYGSAPEKPSAPRQDSDIGDPQTCPICWSQTKDLALGCGHQTCSDCAKDLKGGEPASIWASRQIKQCSDSTALSSLARMLHEDILTDITINAADGSVRAHRAILATRSPVFRSMFSHDLREKELSTVDISDMTLDACRAFLSYIYGDVRGEEFLANRLALLRAADKYDIDDLREACHESLLEDIDTGNVLERLQTAHLYRLPRLKGGCLRFLVDFRKVYEMHDDLNAFQQTADRDLVAEVFHGVLAAWSGR
;
A
#
# COMPACT_ATOMS: atom_id res chain seq x y z
N MET A 1 -78.17 -63.67 22.22
CA MET A 1 -77.09 -63.58 21.22
C MET A 1 -77.23 -62.24 20.52
N GLY A 2 -76.34 -61.27 20.57
CA GLY A 2 -75.04 -61.11 21.22
C GLY A 2 -74.62 -59.66 20.95
N SER A 3 -74.46 -58.90 22.05
CA SER A 3 -73.70 -57.65 22.25
C SER A 3 -73.75 -56.57 21.13
N TRP A 4 -74.68 -55.59 21.07
CA TRP A 4 -75.07 -54.47 21.97
C TRP A 4 -73.88 -53.57 22.35
N CYS A 5 -73.82 -52.24 22.16
CA CYS A 5 -74.74 -51.10 21.92
C CYS A 5 -73.88 -49.91 21.43
N SER A 6 -74.29 -48.78 20.84
CA SER A 6 -75.47 -48.26 20.14
C SER A 6 -75.01 -46.93 19.50
N LYS A 7 -75.48 -46.60 18.29
CA LYS A 7 -75.41 -45.25 17.72
C LYS A 7 -76.62 -44.45 18.21
N GLU A 8 -76.43 -43.21 18.69
CA GLU A 8 -77.46 -42.16 18.63
C GLU A 8 -76.88 -40.73 18.87
N ASN A 9 -77.10 -39.87 17.86
CA ASN A 9 -77.41 -38.41 17.81
C ASN A 9 -76.86 -37.33 18.79
N THR A 10 -76.06 -36.40 18.21
CA THR A 10 -76.12 -34.89 18.16
C THR A 10 -76.48 -34.01 19.39
N PRO A 11 -76.24 -32.66 19.36
CA PRO A 11 -74.96 -31.94 19.25
C PRO A 11 -74.78 -30.84 20.34
N GLY A 12 -73.54 -30.41 20.58
CA GLY A 12 -73.22 -29.14 21.27
C GLY A 12 -72.42 -29.28 22.56
N GLY A 13 -71.13 -28.96 22.51
CA GLY A 13 -70.26 -28.84 23.68
C GLY A 13 -69.07 -27.95 23.36
N ARG A 14 -68.97 -26.83 24.07
CA ARG A 14 -68.03 -25.71 23.89
C ARG A 14 -66.59 -26.07 24.29
N GLN A 15 -65.68 -25.28 23.69
CA GLN A 15 -64.22 -25.15 23.85
C GLN A 15 -63.67 -25.23 25.29
N PRO A 16 -62.36 -25.50 25.41
CA PRO A 16 -61.43 -24.39 25.64
C PRO A 16 -60.27 -24.33 24.64
N HIS A 17 -59.67 -23.14 24.58
CA HIS A 17 -58.64 -22.69 23.64
C HIS A 17 -57.34 -23.49 23.71
N ASP A 18 -56.88 -23.99 22.56
CA ASP A 18 -55.50 -24.40 22.32
C ASP A 18 -54.80 -23.39 21.39
N HIS A 19 -53.60 -23.00 21.81
CA HIS A 19 -52.72 -22.05 21.16
C HIS A 19 -52.22 -22.58 19.81
N ASN A 20 -52.68 -21.97 18.73
CA ASN A 20 -52.23 -22.27 17.38
C ASN A 20 -50.91 -21.53 17.08
N SER A 21 -49.92 -22.30 16.69
CA SER A 21 -48.65 -21.88 16.10
C SER A 21 -48.86 -21.06 14.83
N SER A 22 -48.42 -19.81 14.82
CA SER A 22 -48.35 -18.99 13.61
C SER A 22 -46.99 -18.32 13.46
N ALA A 23 -46.26 -18.78 12.44
CA ALA A 23 -45.30 -18.07 11.60
C ALA A 23 -44.74 -16.75 12.16
N ALA A 24 -43.52 -16.81 12.70
CA ALA A 24 -42.68 -15.63 12.86
C ALA A 24 -42.14 -15.21 11.48
N SER A 25 -42.81 -14.25 10.86
CA SER A 25 -42.27 -13.40 9.82
C SER A 25 -40.94 -12.79 10.29
N LYS A 26 -39.81 -13.29 9.77
CA LYS A 26 -38.50 -12.67 9.94
C LYS A 26 -38.45 -11.41 9.08
N GLY A 27 -38.84 -10.29 9.68
CA GLY A 27 -38.59 -8.96 9.12
C GLY A 27 -37.10 -8.64 9.17
N GLY A 28 -36.40 -8.86 8.06
CA GLY A 28 -35.12 -8.19 7.79
C GLY A 28 -35.39 -6.70 7.59
N LYS A 29 -35.08 -5.89 8.60
CA LYS A 29 -35.01 -4.43 8.48
C LYS A 29 -33.76 -3.95 9.22
N ASN A 30 -32.76 -3.54 8.43
CA ASN A 30 -31.98 -2.32 8.61
C ASN A 30 -31.56 -2.02 10.07
N ARG A 31 -30.71 -2.87 10.67
CA ARG A 31 -30.24 -2.68 12.05
C ARG A 31 -29.31 -1.47 12.22
N TYR A 32 -28.73 -0.94 11.13
CA TYR A 32 -27.68 0.08 11.21
C TYR A 32 -28.10 1.49 10.74
N ALA A 33 -29.27 1.66 10.13
CA ALA A 33 -29.74 2.99 9.70
C ALA A 33 -30.00 3.99 10.86
N ASN A 34 -30.17 3.49 12.09
CA ASN A 34 -30.34 4.33 13.29
C ASN A 34 -29.04 4.68 14.01
N PHE A 35 -27.90 4.04 13.66
CA PHE A 35 -26.61 4.30 14.33
C PHE A 35 -25.78 5.40 13.65
N GLY A 36 -26.01 5.69 12.37
CA GLY A 36 -25.26 6.70 11.62
C GLY A 36 -25.44 8.15 12.11
N ASP A 37 -26.39 8.40 13.01
CA ASP A 37 -26.62 9.73 13.58
C ASP A 37 -25.70 10.06 14.77
N ASP A 38 -25.12 9.05 15.43
CA ASP A 38 -24.24 9.26 16.59
C ASP A 38 -22.75 9.48 16.21
N TYR A 39 -22.40 9.24 14.93
CA TYR A 39 -21.04 9.34 14.41
C TYR A 39 -20.92 10.49 13.41
N HIS A 40 -19.95 11.37 13.65
CA HIS A 40 -19.71 12.58 12.87
C HIS A 40 -18.26 12.70 12.37
N THR A 41 -17.34 11.93 12.94
CA THR A 41 -15.93 11.90 12.57
C THR A 41 -15.40 10.48 12.43
N LEU A 42 -14.32 10.31 11.66
CA LEU A 42 -13.64 9.02 11.53
C LEU A 42 -13.10 8.53 12.87
N GLU A 43 -12.55 9.44 13.68
CA GLU A 43 -12.03 9.11 15.02
C GLU A 43 -13.08 8.44 15.92
N GLN A 44 -14.35 8.86 15.85
CA GLN A 44 -15.42 8.20 16.61
C GLN A 44 -15.68 6.77 16.13
N VAL A 45 -15.62 6.54 14.81
CA VAL A 45 -15.79 5.19 14.22
C VAL A 45 -14.61 4.30 14.62
N THR A 46 -13.40 4.81 14.44
CA THR A 46 -12.13 4.23 14.85
C THR A 46 -12.13 3.81 16.34
N ASN A 47 -12.58 4.69 17.24
CA ASN A 47 -12.74 4.38 18.65
C ASN A 47 -13.82 3.33 18.91
N ALA A 48 -14.95 3.37 18.21
CA ALA A 48 -16.02 2.38 18.38
C ALA A 48 -15.58 0.97 17.97
N LEU A 49 -14.78 0.85 16.91
CA LEU A 49 -14.19 -0.43 16.47
C LEU A 49 -13.26 -1.01 17.55
N ALA A 50 -12.42 -0.16 18.15
CA ALA A 50 -11.55 -0.58 19.25
C ALA A 50 -12.36 -1.07 20.47
N HIS A 51 -13.40 -0.33 20.87
CA HIS A 51 -14.30 -0.75 21.97
C HIS A 51 -15.09 -2.02 21.66
N ALA A 52 -15.39 -2.28 20.39
CA ALA A 52 -16.06 -3.50 19.95
C ALA A 52 -15.14 -4.74 20.01
N GLY A 53 -13.84 -4.55 20.23
CA GLY A 53 -12.83 -5.60 20.42
C GLY A 53 -11.98 -5.90 19.19
N LEU A 54 -11.87 -4.96 18.24
CA LEU A 54 -10.89 -5.06 17.17
C LEU A 54 -9.53 -4.61 17.71
N GLU A 55 -8.66 -5.56 18.05
CA GLU A 55 -7.32 -5.28 18.62
C GLU A 55 -6.26 -5.18 17.52
N SER A 56 -6.34 -6.06 16.52
CA SER A 56 -5.49 -6.01 15.32
C SER A 56 -6.16 -6.69 14.13
N SER A 57 -5.85 -6.20 12.93
CA SER A 57 -6.33 -6.74 11.66
C SER A 57 -5.36 -6.45 10.54
N ASN A 58 -5.10 -7.45 9.69
CA ASN A 58 -4.33 -7.24 8.46
C ASN A 58 -5.28 -6.85 7.33
N LEU A 59 -4.93 -5.81 6.56
CA LEU A 59 -5.73 -5.35 5.43
C LEU A 59 -5.20 -5.90 4.09
N ILE A 60 -6.07 -6.41 3.24
CA ILE A 60 -5.77 -6.76 1.84
C ILE A 60 -6.65 -5.89 0.94
N VAL A 61 -6.09 -5.34 -0.14
CA VAL A 61 -6.84 -4.49 -1.07
C VAL A 61 -6.89 -5.09 -2.47
N GLY A 62 -8.10 -5.21 -3.01
CA GLY A 62 -8.39 -5.58 -4.39
C GLY A 62 -9.00 -4.42 -5.16
N ILE A 63 -8.40 -4.04 -6.29
CA ILE A 63 -8.88 -2.95 -7.16
C ILE A 63 -9.34 -3.53 -8.49
N ASP A 64 -10.58 -3.19 -8.85
CA ASP A 64 -11.19 -3.53 -10.14
C ASP A 64 -10.70 -2.58 -11.26
N PHE A 65 -9.93 -3.12 -12.21
CA PHE A 65 -9.47 -2.44 -13.43
C PHE A 65 -10.20 -2.92 -14.69
N THR A 66 -11.41 -3.49 -14.55
CA THR A 66 -12.23 -3.86 -15.71
C THR A 66 -12.64 -2.64 -16.52
N LYS A 67 -12.92 -2.88 -17.80
CA LYS A 67 -13.27 -1.83 -18.76
C LYS A 67 -14.54 -1.04 -18.37
N SER A 68 -15.43 -1.63 -17.58
CA SER A 68 -16.71 -0.98 -17.24
C SER A 68 -16.57 0.34 -16.49
N ASN A 69 -15.45 0.50 -15.77
CA ASN A 69 -15.05 1.75 -15.14
C ASN A 69 -15.03 2.95 -16.10
N GLU A 70 -14.87 2.75 -17.41
CA GLU A 70 -14.93 3.82 -18.41
C GLU A 70 -16.31 4.48 -18.51
N TRP A 71 -17.39 3.74 -18.24
CA TRP A 71 -18.77 4.21 -18.43
C TRP A 71 -19.64 4.21 -17.17
N THR A 72 -19.25 3.53 -16.10
CA THR A 72 -20.00 3.49 -14.82
C THR A 72 -19.84 4.75 -13.98
N GLY A 73 -19.08 5.75 -14.45
CA GLY A 73 -19.03 7.11 -13.91
C GLY A 73 -19.95 8.12 -14.64
N LYS A 74 -20.89 7.64 -15.46
CA LYS A 74 -21.74 8.49 -16.31
C LYS A 74 -22.53 9.51 -15.51
N VAL A 75 -23.21 9.07 -14.46
CA VAL A 75 -24.05 9.92 -13.60
C VAL A 75 -23.27 10.40 -12.38
N SER A 76 -22.55 9.49 -11.71
CA SER A 76 -21.87 9.71 -10.44
C SER A 76 -20.54 10.47 -10.56
N PHE A 77 -19.93 10.48 -11.75
CA PHE A 77 -18.60 11.07 -11.94
C PHE A 77 -18.49 11.92 -13.23
N ASN A 78 -19.58 12.60 -13.59
CA ASN A 78 -19.63 13.57 -14.69
C ASN A 78 -19.18 13.00 -16.04
N ASN A 79 -19.61 11.78 -16.37
CA ASN A 79 -19.26 11.12 -17.63
C ASN A 79 -17.74 10.94 -17.82
N ARG A 80 -17.01 10.78 -16.71
CA ARG A 80 -15.59 10.40 -16.70
C ARG A 80 -15.45 8.95 -16.26
N SER A 81 -14.34 8.35 -16.67
CA SER A 81 -13.89 7.07 -16.12
C SER A 81 -13.74 7.17 -14.60
N LEU A 82 -14.16 6.13 -13.88
CA LEU A 82 -13.96 6.03 -12.42
C LEU A 82 -12.47 5.98 -12.03
N HIS A 83 -11.58 5.62 -12.97
CA HIS A 83 -10.12 5.66 -12.83
C HIS A 83 -9.48 6.94 -13.39
N ALA A 84 -10.26 7.96 -13.74
CA ALA A 84 -9.71 9.19 -14.29
C ALA A 84 -8.85 9.92 -13.26
N MET A 85 -7.58 10.16 -13.60
CA MET A 85 -6.65 10.92 -12.78
C MET A 85 -6.87 12.43 -12.97
N GLY A 86 -6.70 13.22 -11.90
CA GLY A 86 -6.76 14.67 -11.97
C GLY A 86 -6.59 15.32 -10.59
N ASN A 87 -6.84 16.64 -10.50
CA ASN A 87 -6.70 17.39 -9.24
C ASN A 87 -7.74 17.01 -8.18
N THR A 88 -8.86 16.40 -8.58
CA THR A 88 -9.90 15.92 -7.66
C THR A 88 -9.79 14.41 -7.56
N PRO A 89 -9.73 13.84 -6.35
CA PRO A 89 -9.68 12.40 -6.16
C PRO A 89 -10.88 11.71 -6.83
N ASN A 90 -10.61 10.65 -7.59
CA ASN A 90 -11.64 9.80 -8.16
C ASN A 90 -12.29 8.90 -7.06
N PRO A 91 -13.41 8.22 -7.35
CA PRO A 91 -14.09 7.42 -6.33
C PRO A 91 -13.24 6.31 -5.70
N TYR A 92 -12.30 5.71 -6.45
CA TYR A 92 -11.35 4.74 -5.91
C TYR A 92 -10.38 5.40 -4.92
N GLU A 93 -9.77 6.53 -5.29
CA GLU A 93 -8.85 7.29 -4.43
C GLU A 93 -9.53 7.75 -3.14
N GLN A 94 -10.79 8.20 -3.22
CA GLN A 94 -11.56 8.61 -2.04
C GLN A 94 -11.86 7.43 -1.11
N ALA A 95 -12.30 6.30 -1.66
CA ALA A 95 -12.58 5.09 -0.87
C ALA A 95 -11.33 4.57 -0.15
N ILE A 96 -10.20 4.48 -0.87
CA ILE A 96 -8.90 4.08 -0.30
C ILE A 96 -8.49 5.04 0.81
N SER A 97 -8.59 6.36 0.59
CA SER A 97 -8.20 7.37 1.58
C SER A 97 -9.01 7.26 2.87
N ILE A 98 -10.33 7.07 2.79
CA ILE A 98 -11.18 7.02 3.98
C ILE A 98 -10.96 5.71 4.75
N ILE A 99 -10.93 4.57 4.07
CA ILE A 99 -10.71 3.28 4.75
C ILE A 99 -9.29 3.21 5.30
N GLY A 100 -8.28 3.66 4.55
CA GLY A 100 -6.90 3.75 5.02
C GLY A 100 -6.78 4.56 6.31
N ARG A 101 -7.38 5.76 6.37
CA ARG A 101 -7.40 6.57 7.61
C ARG A 101 -8.11 5.89 8.78
N THR A 102 -9.11 5.05 8.52
CA THR A 102 -9.89 4.40 9.58
C THR A 102 -9.21 3.14 10.11
N LEU A 103 -8.57 2.36 9.23
CA LEU A 103 -7.96 1.07 9.56
C LEU A 103 -6.47 1.14 9.87
N ALA A 104 -5.76 2.22 9.53
CA ALA A 104 -4.31 2.34 9.73
C ALA A 104 -3.85 2.08 11.18
N GLN A 105 -4.69 2.36 12.18
CA GLN A 105 -4.33 2.10 13.57
C GLN A 105 -4.43 0.63 14.01
N PHE A 106 -5.10 -0.21 13.22
CA PHE A 106 -5.32 -1.63 13.52
C PHE A 106 -4.38 -2.54 12.71
N ASP A 107 -3.66 -1.97 11.74
CA ASP A 107 -2.70 -2.69 10.90
C ASP A 107 -1.35 -2.80 11.64
N GLU A 108 -0.92 -4.02 11.94
CA GLU A 108 0.23 -4.26 12.84
C GLU A 108 1.58 -3.91 12.21
N ASP A 109 1.70 -4.01 10.88
CA ASP A 109 2.98 -3.87 10.18
C ASP A 109 2.99 -2.74 9.13
N ASN A 110 1.87 -2.05 8.93
CA ASN A 110 1.68 -1.00 7.93
C ASN A 110 1.97 -1.49 6.49
N LEU A 111 1.85 -2.80 6.26
CA LEU A 111 2.05 -3.44 4.96
C LEU A 111 0.71 -3.95 4.42
N ILE A 112 0.20 -3.28 3.40
CA ILE A 112 -1.09 -3.62 2.78
C ILE A 112 -0.82 -4.32 1.43
N PRO A 113 -1.06 -5.64 1.30
CA PRO A 113 -1.03 -6.30 0.01
C PRO A 113 -2.12 -5.76 -0.92
N CYS A 114 -1.71 -5.21 -2.07
CA CYS A 114 -2.60 -4.60 -3.06
C CYS A 114 -2.55 -5.38 -4.38
N PHE A 115 -3.73 -5.70 -4.92
CA PHE A 115 -3.86 -6.46 -6.15
C PHE A 115 -4.85 -5.79 -7.11
N GLY A 116 -4.50 -5.74 -8.38
CA GLY A 116 -5.42 -5.37 -9.46
C GLY A 116 -6.03 -6.61 -10.12
N PHE A 117 -7.30 -6.55 -10.51
CA PHE A 117 -7.96 -7.58 -11.30
C PHE A 117 -8.80 -6.94 -12.41
N GLY A 118 -9.08 -7.66 -13.51
CA GLY A 118 -9.95 -7.15 -14.59
C GLY A 118 -9.44 -7.32 -16.03
N ASP A 119 -8.43 -8.17 -16.26
CA ASP A 119 -7.92 -8.57 -17.58
C ASP A 119 -8.85 -9.56 -18.34
N SER A 120 -9.92 -10.02 -17.68
CA SER A 120 -10.87 -11.06 -18.09
C SER A 120 -12.27 -10.71 -17.53
N PRO A 121 -13.40 -11.29 -18.02
CA PRO A 121 -14.74 -11.03 -17.48
C PRO A 121 -14.80 -10.97 -15.95
N THR A 122 -15.43 -9.92 -15.45
CA THR A 122 -15.48 -9.53 -14.04
C THR A 122 -15.99 -10.66 -13.15
N SER A 123 -15.08 -11.23 -12.36
CA SER A 123 -15.33 -12.19 -11.29
C SER A 123 -14.45 -11.81 -10.10
N PHE A 124 -15.00 -11.85 -8.88
CA PHE A 124 -14.23 -11.57 -7.67
C PHE A 124 -13.53 -12.83 -7.13
N ALA A 125 -13.82 -14.01 -7.68
CA ALA A 125 -13.17 -15.25 -7.26
C ALA A 125 -11.63 -15.17 -7.28
N PRO A 126 -10.97 -14.69 -8.35
CA PRO A 126 -9.52 -14.43 -8.39
C PRO A 126 -8.93 -13.72 -7.16
N ILE A 127 -9.57 -12.63 -6.73
CA ILE A 127 -9.05 -11.80 -5.63
C ILE A 127 -9.39 -12.42 -4.27
N ILE A 128 -10.56 -13.04 -4.13
CA ILE A 128 -10.96 -13.75 -2.91
C ILE A 128 -10.07 -14.96 -2.68
N GLU A 129 -9.79 -15.77 -3.71
CA GLU A 129 -8.87 -16.92 -3.63
C GLU A 129 -7.44 -16.48 -3.28
N THR A 130 -7.00 -15.34 -3.81
CA THR A 130 -5.69 -14.76 -3.46
C THR A 130 -5.65 -14.39 -1.98
N ALA A 131 -6.71 -13.76 -1.47
CA ALA A 131 -6.82 -13.43 -0.05
C ALA A 131 -6.86 -14.68 0.84
N ILE A 132 -7.58 -15.73 0.46
CA ILE A 132 -7.56 -17.03 1.17
C ILE A 132 -6.12 -17.57 1.25
N GLY A 133 -5.37 -17.53 0.15
CA GLY A 133 -3.96 -17.94 0.14
C GLY A 133 -3.08 -17.14 1.10
N ILE A 134 -3.31 -15.83 1.21
CA ILE A 134 -2.61 -14.95 2.17
C ILE A 134 -2.98 -15.33 3.61
N VAL A 135 -4.27 -15.52 3.90
CA VAL A 135 -4.73 -15.96 5.23
C VAL A 135 -4.15 -17.31 5.61
N ASP A 136 -4.09 -18.27 4.69
CA ASP A 136 -3.50 -19.58 4.96
C ASP A 136 -1.98 -19.48 5.18
N SER A 137 -1.30 -18.68 4.36
CA SER A 137 0.16 -18.49 4.43
C SER A 137 0.60 -17.75 5.70
N SER A 138 -0.21 -16.80 6.20
CA SER A 138 0.00 -16.11 7.48
C SER A 138 -0.21 -17.00 8.72
N GLY A 139 -0.60 -18.27 8.53
CA GLY A 139 -0.87 -19.18 9.64
C GLY A 139 -2.29 -19.04 10.21
N GLY A 140 -3.21 -18.46 9.45
CA GLY A 140 -4.59 -18.24 9.89
C GLY A 140 -4.74 -17.00 10.77
N GLN A 141 -3.95 -15.95 10.52
CA GLN A 141 -4.21 -14.63 11.11
C GLN A 141 -5.48 -14.02 10.51
N TYR A 142 -6.16 -13.18 11.29
CA TYR A 142 -7.36 -12.51 10.81
C TYR A 142 -7.02 -11.44 9.77
N HIS A 143 -7.76 -11.43 8.66
CA HIS A 143 -7.61 -10.46 7.59
C HIS A 143 -8.95 -9.87 7.17
N VAL A 144 -8.92 -8.63 6.71
CA VAL A 144 -10.02 -7.97 6.02
C VAL A 144 -9.62 -7.77 4.56
N LEU A 145 -10.36 -8.36 3.63
CA LEU A 145 -10.24 -8.09 2.21
C LEU A 145 -11.18 -6.96 1.82
N LEU A 146 -10.60 -5.83 1.45
CA LEU A 146 -11.29 -4.69 0.85
C LEU A 146 -11.28 -4.81 -0.67
N ILE A 147 -12.45 -5.01 -1.29
CA ILE A 147 -12.60 -4.97 -2.74
C ILE A 147 -13.27 -3.65 -3.13
N ILE A 148 -12.66 -2.88 -4.03
CA ILE A 148 -13.27 -1.67 -4.59
C ILE A 148 -13.60 -1.97 -6.05
N ALA A 149 -14.88 -1.87 -6.41
CA ALA A 149 -15.37 -2.26 -7.73
C ALA A 149 -16.60 -1.46 -8.17
N ASP A 150 -16.87 -1.48 -9.47
CA ASP A 150 -18.00 -0.76 -10.08
C ASP A 150 -19.31 -1.56 -10.16
N GLY A 151 -19.29 -2.79 -9.62
CA GLY A 151 -20.45 -3.66 -9.49
C GLY A 151 -20.84 -4.42 -10.76
N GLN A 152 -20.09 -4.29 -11.86
CA GLN A 152 -20.39 -4.99 -13.11
C GLN A 152 -19.83 -6.42 -13.12
N VAL A 153 -20.40 -7.35 -12.35
CA VAL A 153 -20.12 -8.78 -12.56
C VAL A 153 -20.73 -9.21 -13.90
N THR A 154 -19.95 -9.90 -14.73
CA THR A 154 -20.39 -10.24 -16.11
C THR A 154 -21.62 -11.16 -16.06
N ARG A 155 -22.78 -10.62 -16.45
CA ARG A 155 -23.99 -11.42 -16.69
C ARG A 155 -23.87 -12.08 -18.05
N SER A 156 -23.99 -13.40 -18.12
CA SER A 156 -24.06 -14.09 -19.42
C SER A 156 -25.38 -13.68 -20.10
N VAL A 157 -25.32 -13.23 -21.34
CA VAL A 157 -26.50 -12.82 -22.13
C VAL A 157 -27.45 -14.01 -22.43
N GLU A 158 -27.05 -15.23 -22.05
CA GLU A 158 -27.75 -16.49 -22.30
C GLU A 158 -28.57 -17.02 -21.10
N THR A 159 -28.53 -16.38 -19.93
CA THR A 159 -29.26 -16.90 -18.77
C THR A 159 -30.73 -16.48 -18.80
N GLY A 160 -31.62 -17.49 -18.92
CA GLY A 160 -33.05 -17.30 -18.66
C GLY A 160 -33.29 -16.80 -17.23
N ASN A 161 -34.42 -16.11 -17.02
CA ASN A 161 -34.82 -15.48 -15.75
C ASN A 161 -34.47 -16.36 -14.52
N GLY A 162 -33.48 -15.93 -13.73
CA GLY A 162 -33.15 -16.52 -12.43
C GLY A 162 -31.93 -17.45 -12.39
N GLN A 163 -31.22 -17.71 -13.49
CA GLN A 163 -29.98 -18.49 -13.47
C GLN A 163 -28.73 -17.61 -13.35
N LEU A 164 -27.89 -17.92 -12.36
CA LEU A 164 -26.60 -17.24 -12.16
C LEU A 164 -25.65 -17.47 -13.35
N SER A 165 -24.85 -16.47 -13.69
CA SER A 165 -23.74 -16.60 -14.65
C SER A 165 -22.64 -17.51 -14.11
N ARG A 166 -21.68 -17.89 -14.97
CA ARG A 166 -20.51 -18.66 -14.52
C ARG A 166 -19.67 -17.85 -13.52
N GLN A 167 -19.44 -16.57 -13.81
CA GLN A 167 -18.65 -15.66 -12.99
C GLN A 167 -19.31 -15.40 -11.63
N GLU A 168 -20.64 -15.31 -11.61
CA GLU A 168 -21.43 -15.16 -10.38
C GLU A 168 -21.32 -16.40 -9.49
N ARG A 169 -21.44 -17.60 -10.08
CA ARG A 169 -21.24 -18.86 -9.34
C ARG A 169 -19.84 -18.96 -8.77
N GLU A 170 -18.80 -18.69 -9.58
CA GLU A 170 -17.41 -18.70 -9.13
C GLU A 170 -17.19 -17.72 -7.97
N THR A 171 -17.78 -16.53 -8.05
CA THR A 171 -17.70 -15.53 -6.97
C THR A 171 -18.39 -16.01 -5.70
N ILE A 172 -19.61 -16.57 -5.80
CA ILE A 172 -20.34 -17.12 -4.64
C ILE A 172 -19.56 -18.28 -4.03
N ASP A 173 -19.06 -19.20 -4.85
CA ASP A 173 -18.27 -20.35 -4.40
C ASP A 173 -17.00 -19.89 -3.66
N ALA A 174 -16.34 -18.83 -4.15
CA ALA A 174 -15.19 -18.23 -3.49
C ALA A 174 -15.56 -17.56 -2.16
N ILE A 175 -16.69 -16.86 -2.05
CA ILE A 175 -17.16 -16.26 -0.78
C ILE A 175 -17.49 -17.35 0.24
N VAL A 176 -18.23 -18.40 -0.17
CA VAL A 176 -18.53 -19.56 0.67
C VAL A 176 -17.22 -20.21 1.12
N LYS A 177 -16.27 -20.38 0.22
CA LYS A 177 -14.96 -20.95 0.57
C LYS A 177 -14.18 -20.06 1.52
N ALA A 178 -14.23 -18.75 1.36
CA ALA A 178 -13.59 -17.79 2.25
C ALA A 178 -14.16 -17.84 3.67
N SER A 179 -15.42 -18.24 3.85
CA SER A 179 -16.02 -18.39 5.19
C SER A 179 -15.41 -19.53 6.01
N ASP A 180 -14.66 -20.43 5.38
CA ASP A 180 -13.82 -21.40 6.08
C ASP A 180 -12.59 -20.73 6.73
N TYR A 181 -12.23 -19.50 6.38
CA TYR A 181 -10.99 -18.86 6.85
C TYR A 181 -11.32 -17.69 7.78
N PRO A 182 -10.39 -17.24 8.64
CA PRO A 182 -10.55 -16.00 9.41
C PRO A 182 -10.41 -14.77 8.49
N LEU A 183 -11.33 -14.64 7.54
CA LEU A 183 -11.33 -13.65 6.47
C LEU A 183 -12.70 -12.99 6.36
N SER A 184 -12.72 -11.68 6.55
CA SER A 184 -13.87 -10.82 6.25
C SER A 184 -13.68 -10.14 4.90
N ILE A 185 -14.77 -10.00 4.14
CA ILE A 185 -14.76 -9.37 2.81
C ILE A 185 -15.66 -8.15 2.86
N VAL A 186 -15.11 -6.98 2.52
CA VAL A 186 -15.85 -5.73 2.39
C VAL A 186 -15.80 -5.31 0.92
N LEU A 187 -16.96 -5.30 0.27
CA LEU A 187 -17.10 -4.83 -1.11
C LEU A 187 -17.60 -3.38 -1.11
N VAL A 188 -16.76 -2.47 -1.59
CA VAL A 188 -17.07 -1.05 -1.77
C VAL A 188 -17.47 -0.80 -3.21
N GLY A 189 -18.76 -0.54 -3.41
CA GLY A 189 -19.34 -0.21 -4.70
C GLY A 189 -19.17 1.26 -5.06
N VAL A 190 -18.36 1.53 -6.10
CA VAL A 190 -18.16 2.88 -6.66
C VAL A 190 -18.84 3.01 -8.03
N GLY A 191 -19.40 4.18 -8.32
CA GLY A 191 -20.06 4.45 -9.59
C GLY A 191 -21.57 4.21 -9.59
N ASP A 192 -22.13 4.12 -10.79
CA ASP A 192 -23.58 4.15 -11.04
C ASP A 192 -24.29 2.82 -10.71
N GLY A 193 -23.55 1.71 -10.57
CA GLY A 193 -24.11 0.36 -10.43
C GLY A 193 -24.59 -0.23 -11.77
N PRO A 194 -25.53 -1.20 -11.76
CA PRO A 194 -26.49 -1.53 -10.69
C PRO A 194 -25.92 -2.39 -9.56
N TRP A 195 -26.47 -2.22 -8.36
CA TRP A 195 -25.99 -2.86 -7.12
C TRP A 195 -26.86 -4.03 -6.62
N ASP A 196 -27.89 -4.42 -7.37
CA ASP A 196 -28.89 -5.40 -6.89
C ASP A 196 -28.28 -6.77 -6.56
N MET A 197 -27.29 -7.18 -7.33
CA MET A 197 -26.59 -8.45 -7.12
C MET A 197 -25.69 -8.41 -5.90
N MET A 198 -25.01 -7.29 -5.66
CA MET A 198 -24.15 -7.14 -4.49
C MET A 198 -24.97 -7.15 -3.21
N ARG A 199 -26.19 -6.57 -3.24
CA ARG A 199 -27.17 -6.72 -2.16
C ARG A 199 -27.64 -8.16 -1.97
N GLN A 200 -27.80 -8.94 -3.04
CA GLN A 200 -28.15 -10.35 -2.92
C GLN A 200 -27.03 -11.18 -2.27
N PHE A 201 -25.77 -10.85 -2.54
CA PHE A 201 -24.61 -11.49 -1.91
C PHE A 201 -24.52 -11.16 -0.41
N ASP A 202 -24.86 -9.94 -0.04
CA ASP A 202 -24.96 -9.48 1.35
C ASP A 202 -26.04 -10.26 2.14
N ASP A 203 -27.26 -10.32 1.57
CA ASP A 203 -28.43 -10.83 2.30
C ASP A 203 -28.57 -12.36 2.31
N ASN A 204 -28.12 -13.08 1.26
CA ASN A 204 -28.52 -14.47 1.03
C ASN A 204 -27.47 -15.33 0.28
N ILE A 205 -26.30 -15.55 0.88
CA ILE A 205 -25.37 -16.62 0.44
C ILE A 205 -25.61 -17.90 1.27
N PRO A 206 -26.14 -18.98 0.67
CA PRO A 206 -26.34 -20.25 1.37
C PRO A 206 -24.99 -20.94 1.67
N SER A 207 -24.97 -21.76 2.73
CA SER A 207 -23.86 -22.68 3.06
C SER A 207 -22.54 -22.06 3.56
N ARG A 208 -22.50 -20.75 3.85
CA ARG A 208 -21.35 -20.12 4.53
C ARG A 208 -21.27 -20.50 6.02
N ALA A 209 -20.06 -20.64 6.56
CA ALA A 209 -19.83 -20.99 7.96
C ALA A 209 -20.20 -19.86 8.93
N PHE A 210 -19.96 -18.61 8.53
CA PHE A 210 -20.43 -17.39 9.18
C PHE A 210 -20.67 -16.30 8.12
N ASP A 211 -21.31 -15.21 8.53
CA ASP A 211 -21.46 -14.03 7.69
C ASP A 211 -20.11 -13.34 7.53
N ASN A 212 -19.49 -13.45 6.35
CA ASN A 212 -18.14 -12.95 6.10
C ASN A 212 -18.07 -11.94 4.94
N PHE A 213 -19.21 -11.42 4.48
CA PHE A 213 -19.28 -10.53 3.32
C PHE A 213 -20.18 -9.35 3.64
N GLN A 214 -19.68 -8.14 3.39
CA GLN A 214 -20.40 -6.89 3.60
C GLN A 214 -20.35 -6.03 2.33
N PHE A 215 -21.51 -5.57 1.84
CA PHE A 215 -21.57 -4.63 0.71
C PHE A 215 -21.86 -3.18 1.15
N VAL A 216 -21.06 -2.24 0.66
CA VAL A 216 -21.24 -0.80 0.89
C VAL A 216 -21.33 -0.03 -0.42
N ASN A 217 -22.46 0.65 -0.62
CA ASN A 217 -22.64 1.56 -1.75
C ASN A 217 -22.02 2.93 -1.45
N PHE A 218 -20.73 3.08 -1.77
CA PHE A 218 -19.96 4.30 -1.54
C PHE A 218 -20.59 5.51 -2.23
N THR A 219 -20.93 5.37 -3.51
CA THR A 219 -21.49 6.47 -4.31
C THR A 219 -22.80 6.99 -3.72
N GLN A 220 -23.66 6.10 -3.23
CA GLN A 220 -24.91 6.51 -2.58
C GLN A 220 -24.66 7.30 -1.30
N ILE A 221 -23.71 6.88 -0.45
CA ILE A 221 -23.36 7.61 0.79
C ILE A 221 -22.77 8.98 0.44
N MET A 222 -21.84 9.03 -0.50
CA MET A 222 -21.16 10.26 -0.90
C MET A 222 -22.08 11.27 -1.61
N SER A 223 -23.18 10.81 -2.22
CA SER A 223 -24.18 11.69 -2.86
C SER A 223 -25.12 12.41 -1.88
N ARG A 224 -25.16 12.02 -0.60
CA ARG A 224 -26.13 12.58 0.37
C ARG A 224 -25.88 14.07 0.64
N PRO A 225 -26.93 14.87 0.88
CA PRO A 225 -26.78 16.30 1.17
C PRO A 225 -26.44 16.55 2.66
N ILE A 226 -25.34 15.95 3.14
CA ILE A 226 -24.83 16.10 4.52
C ILE A 226 -23.35 16.55 4.52
N PRO A 227 -22.80 17.05 5.64
CA PRO A 227 -21.40 17.47 5.71
C PRO A 227 -20.41 16.36 5.34
N ALA A 228 -19.29 16.71 4.70
CA ALA A 228 -18.30 15.76 4.20
C ALA A 228 -17.77 14.81 5.29
N SER A 229 -17.43 15.34 6.47
CA SER A 229 -16.98 14.52 7.61
C SER A 229 -18.01 13.48 8.05
N LYS A 230 -19.31 13.82 8.01
CA LYS A 230 -20.40 12.88 8.33
C LYS A 230 -20.54 11.80 7.24
N LYS A 231 -20.30 12.12 5.97
CA LYS A 231 -20.28 11.12 4.88
C LYS A 231 -19.12 10.14 5.05
N GLU A 232 -17.93 10.65 5.37
CA GLU A 232 -16.75 9.82 5.62
C GLU A 232 -16.99 8.88 6.81
N ALA A 233 -17.53 9.42 7.91
CA ALA A 233 -17.90 8.63 9.09
C ALA A 233 -18.97 7.58 8.77
N GLU A 234 -20.03 7.94 8.05
CA GLU A 234 -21.08 6.98 7.67
C GLU A 234 -20.53 5.87 6.75
N PHE A 235 -19.64 6.21 5.82
CA PHE A 235 -19.00 5.23 4.95
C PHE A 235 -18.11 4.28 5.74
N ALA A 236 -17.23 4.80 6.59
CA ALA A 236 -16.35 4.00 7.44
C ALA A 236 -17.14 3.08 8.37
N LEU A 237 -18.21 3.61 8.98
CA LEU A 237 -19.13 2.85 9.82
C LEU A 237 -19.79 1.71 9.04
N SER A 238 -20.34 2.01 7.86
CA SER A 238 -21.02 1.01 7.01
C SER A 238 -20.07 -0.08 6.53
N ALA A 239 -18.79 0.25 6.31
CA ALA A 239 -17.77 -0.70 5.86
C ALA A 239 -17.23 -1.59 6.98
N LEU A 240 -17.17 -1.09 8.21
CA LEU A 240 -16.37 -1.73 9.26
C LEU A 240 -17.16 -2.23 10.46
N MET A 241 -18.42 -1.82 10.64
CA MET A 241 -19.18 -2.16 11.85
C MET A 241 -19.52 -3.64 12.00
N GLU A 242 -19.50 -4.41 10.91
CA GLU A 242 -19.68 -5.87 11.00
C GLU A 242 -18.39 -6.60 11.38
N ILE A 243 -17.22 -5.99 11.12
CA ILE A 243 -15.91 -6.63 11.32
C ILE A 243 -15.71 -7.16 12.75
N PRO A 244 -16.08 -6.45 13.84
CA PRO A 244 -15.94 -6.99 15.18
C PRO A 244 -16.83 -8.23 15.45
N GLU A 245 -18.03 -8.29 14.88
CA GLU A 245 -18.91 -9.46 15.00
C GLU A 245 -18.39 -10.64 14.17
N GLN A 246 -17.89 -10.36 12.97
CA GLN A 246 -17.28 -11.33 12.07
C GLN A 246 -16.00 -11.93 12.68
N PHE A 247 -15.17 -11.10 13.31
CA PHE A 247 -14.01 -11.54 14.08
C PHE A 247 -14.40 -12.49 15.23
N LYS A 248 -15.42 -12.12 16.02
CA LYS A 248 -15.94 -12.98 17.10
C LYS A 248 -16.52 -14.29 16.58
N ALA A 249 -17.16 -14.27 15.42
CA ALA A 249 -17.67 -15.47 14.76
C ALA A 249 -16.52 -16.40 14.33
N ALA A 250 -15.48 -15.85 13.68
CA ALA A 250 -14.28 -16.60 13.30
C ALA A 250 -13.56 -17.20 14.51
N LEU A 251 -13.51 -16.47 15.62
CA LEU A 251 -12.98 -16.96 16.90
C LEU A 251 -13.82 -18.12 17.45
N SER A 252 -15.14 -17.97 17.48
CA SER A 252 -16.08 -18.98 17.99
C SER A 252 -16.06 -20.27 17.17
N LEU A 253 -15.86 -20.15 15.86
CA LEU A 253 -15.68 -21.28 14.93
C LEU A 253 -14.25 -21.85 14.95
N GLN A 254 -13.37 -21.31 15.79
CA GLN A 254 -11.96 -21.71 15.93
C GLN A 254 -11.22 -21.71 14.58
N LEU A 255 -11.45 -20.69 13.75
CA LEU A 255 -10.79 -20.56 12.44
C LEU A 255 -9.38 -19.97 12.57
N LEU A 256 -9.14 -19.14 13.59
CA LEU A 256 -7.87 -18.45 13.82
C LEU A 256 -6.72 -19.43 14.15
N GLY A 257 -5.52 -19.09 13.69
CA GLY A 257 -4.27 -19.81 14.00
C GLY A 257 -4.15 -21.19 13.36
N LYS A 258 -4.95 -21.50 12.32
CA LYS A 258 -4.96 -22.80 11.65
C LYS A 258 -4.66 -22.67 10.17
N ARG A 259 -3.66 -23.43 9.70
CA ARG A 259 -3.44 -23.68 8.27
C ARG A 259 -4.32 -24.81 7.77
N ARG A 260 -4.89 -24.63 6.59
CA ARG A 260 -5.79 -25.54 5.88
C ARG A 260 -5.20 -26.03 4.56
N GLY A 261 -4.07 -25.48 4.13
CA GLY A 261 -3.34 -25.94 2.94
C GLY A 261 -3.99 -25.51 1.64
N PHE A 262 -4.39 -24.22 1.56
CA PHE A 262 -4.94 -23.67 0.33
C PHE A 262 -3.80 -23.47 -0.70
N PRO A 263 -3.96 -23.92 -1.96
CA PRO A 263 -2.93 -23.72 -2.97
C PRO A 263 -2.76 -22.22 -3.26
N ASN A 264 -1.53 -21.72 -3.11
CA ASN A 264 -1.24 -20.33 -3.43
C ASN A 264 -1.41 -20.08 -4.93
N ARG A 265 -2.31 -19.15 -5.28
CA ARG A 265 -2.50 -18.70 -6.64
C ARG A 265 -1.30 -17.84 -7.06
N PRO A 266 -0.63 -18.13 -8.20
CA PRO A 266 0.44 -17.28 -8.70
C PRO A 266 -0.12 -15.89 -9.01
N VAL A 267 0.40 -14.87 -8.32
CA VAL A 267 0.08 -13.47 -8.62
C VAL A 267 0.96 -13.03 -9.78
N LEU A 268 0.35 -12.50 -10.83
CA LEU A 268 1.08 -11.96 -11.97
C LEU A 268 1.78 -10.65 -11.58
N PRO A 269 2.99 -10.38 -12.10
CA PRO A 269 3.61 -9.08 -11.91
C PRO A 269 2.73 -7.99 -12.55
N PRO A 270 2.77 -6.75 -12.03
CA PRO A 270 2.02 -5.65 -12.64
C PRO A 270 2.44 -5.50 -14.12
N PRO A 271 1.49 -5.32 -15.05
CA PRO A 271 1.79 -5.20 -16.47
C PRO A 271 2.68 -3.97 -16.70
N GLY A 272 3.95 -4.21 -17.00
CA GLY A 272 4.93 -3.16 -17.19
C GLY A 272 4.73 -2.46 -18.53
N ASN A 273 4.54 -1.14 -18.50
CA ASN A 273 4.83 -0.32 -19.67
C ASN A 273 6.34 -0.41 -19.93
N GLY A 274 6.73 -0.96 -21.07
CA GLY A 274 8.11 -0.85 -21.55
C GLY A 274 8.52 0.63 -21.55
N GLY A 275 9.42 1.02 -20.65
CA GLY A 275 10.08 2.34 -20.70
C GLY A 275 9.87 3.31 -19.54
N LEU A 276 9.26 2.92 -18.40
CA LEU A 276 9.27 3.77 -17.19
C LEU A 276 9.93 3.01 -16.02
N LYS A 277 11.21 3.29 -15.81
CA LYS A 277 11.89 2.94 -14.56
C LYS A 277 11.32 3.85 -13.46
N TYR A 278 10.42 3.33 -12.65
CA TYR A 278 10.16 3.92 -11.33
C TYR A 278 11.46 3.84 -10.52
N SER A 279 12.12 4.97 -10.32
CA SER A 279 13.22 5.11 -9.37
C SER A 279 12.65 5.09 -7.96
N GLY A 280 12.53 3.88 -7.40
CA GLY A 280 12.04 3.68 -6.04
C GLY A 280 12.18 2.26 -5.49
N TRP A 281 12.80 1.34 -6.25
CA TRP A 281 13.12 0.00 -5.74
C TRP A 281 14.55 -0.38 -6.10
N SER A 282 15.43 -0.29 -5.10
CA SER A 282 16.76 -0.90 -5.17
C SER A 282 16.62 -2.41 -5.24
N ALA A 283 16.70 -2.95 -6.46
CA ALA A 283 17.05 -4.35 -6.67
C ALA A 283 18.49 -4.55 -6.16
N VAL A 284 18.65 -4.97 -4.91
CA VAL A 284 19.92 -5.45 -4.37
C VAL A 284 20.29 -6.71 -5.17
N LYS A 285 21.29 -6.59 -6.04
CA LYS A 285 21.90 -7.73 -6.72
C LYS A 285 22.74 -8.52 -5.71
N PRO A 286 22.67 -9.86 -5.69
CA PRO A 286 23.69 -10.66 -5.04
C PRO A 286 25.01 -10.52 -5.80
N THR A 287 26.06 -10.14 -5.09
CA THR A 287 27.45 -10.23 -5.51
C THR A 287 27.84 -11.70 -5.67
N GLU A 288 28.31 -12.09 -6.86
CA GLU A 288 29.21 -13.24 -7.01
C GLU A 288 30.50 -12.80 -7.69
N SER A 289 31.58 -13.32 -7.12
CA SER A 289 32.98 -13.04 -7.41
C SER A 289 33.50 -13.72 -8.67
N THR A 290 34.18 -12.93 -9.51
CA THR A 290 35.37 -13.25 -10.35
C THR A 290 35.39 -14.54 -11.20
N SER A 291 35.50 -14.39 -12.53
CA SER A 291 36.80 -14.54 -13.24
C SER A 291 36.72 -14.41 -14.78
N TYR A 292 37.71 -13.66 -15.31
CA TYR A 292 38.33 -13.61 -16.66
C TYR A 292 37.52 -13.55 -17.98
N GLY A 293 37.79 -12.50 -18.78
CA GLY A 293 37.98 -12.65 -20.24
C GLY A 293 37.44 -11.55 -21.17
N SER A 294 38.23 -10.47 -21.33
CA SER A 294 38.52 -9.67 -22.55
C SER A 294 37.43 -9.20 -23.55
N ALA A 295 37.42 -7.88 -23.79
CA ALA A 295 36.79 -7.13 -24.89
C ALA A 295 37.70 -7.09 -26.15
N PRO A 296 37.47 -6.27 -27.22
CA PRO A 296 36.33 -5.41 -27.61
C PRO A 296 35.94 -5.47 -29.12
N GLU A 297 34.89 -4.76 -29.57
CA GLU A 297 34.97 -3.73 -30.64
C GLU A 297 33.62 -3.02 -30.93
N LYS A 298 33.72 -1.71 -31.22
CA LYS A 298 32.65 -0.72 -31.52
C LYS A 298 32.44 -0.59 -33.06
N PRO A 299 31.80 0.48 -33.59
CA PRO A 299 30.37 0.84 -33.57
C PRO A 299 29.81 1.09 -35.00
N SER A 300 28.49 1.05 -35.21
CA SER A 300 27.87 1.87 -36.27
C SER A 300 26.37 2.10 -36.02
N ALA A 301 25.95 3.34 -36.16
CA ALA A 301 24.57 3.77 -36.43
C ALA A 301 24.62 4.68 -37.68
N PRO A 302 23.51 5.21 -38.24
CA PRO A 302 22.08 4.88 -38.09
C PRO A 302 21.39 4.67 -39.46
N ARG A 303 20.20 4.05 -39.52
CA ARG A 303 19.16 4.37 -40.53
C ARG A 303 17.75 4.08 -40.00
N GLN A 304 16.86 5.04 -40.19
CA GLN A 304 15.40 4.92 -40.08
C GLN A 304 14.89 4.13 -41.29
N ASP A 305 13.96 3.20 -41.08
CA ASP A 305 12.75 3.04 -41.89
C ASP A 305 11.78 2.02 -41.24
N SER A 306 10.52 2.27 -41.51
CA SER A 306 9.26 1.69 -41.03
C SER A 306 9.01 0.19 -41.29
N ASP A 307 8.17 -0.40 -40.44
CA ASP A 307 7.40 -1.67 -40.57
C ASP A 307 8.17 -2.98 -40.84
N ILE A 308 8.41 -3.79 -39.78
CA ILE A 308 8.71 -5.23 -39.92
C ILE A 308 8.07 -6.03 -38.75
N GLY A 309 7.27 -7.03 -39.11
CA GLY A 309 6.50 -7.89 -38.21
C GLY A 309 7.31 -8.78 -37.25
N ASP A 310 6.64 -9.20 -36.18
CA ASP A 310 7.16 -10.06 -35.11
C ASP A 310 7.74 -11.39 -35.68
N PRO A 311 9.02 -11.72 -35.40
CA PRO A 311 9.62 -12.96 -35.91
C PRO A 311 8.93 -14.19 -35.32
N GLN A 312 8.31 -15.00 -36.18
CA GLN A 312 7.51 -16.19 -35.86
C GLN A 312 8.33 -17.42 -35.41
N THR A 313 9.62 -17.26 -35.10
CA THR A 313 10.54 -18.38 -34.79
C THR A 313 10.93 -18.42 -33.31
N CYS A 314 11.13 -19.61 -32.76
CA CYS A 314 11.53 -19.81 -31.37
C CYS A 314 12.96 -19.26 -31.11
N PRO A 315 13.17 -18.45 -30.05
CA PRO A 315 14.45 -17.83 -29.72
C PRO A 315 15.46 -18.79 -29.06
N ILE A 316 15.09 -20.05 -28.82
CA ILE A 316 15.98 -21.07 -28.24
C ILE A 316 16.62 -21.91 -29.35
N CYS A 317 15.82 -22.46 -30.26
CA CYS A 317 16.32 -23.36 -31.31
C CYS A 317 16.43 -22.72 -32.69
N TRP A 318 15.85 -21.53 -32.89
CA TRP A 318 15.91 -20.71 -34.12
C TRP A 318 15.49 -21.45 -35.41
N SER A 319 14.85 -22.61 -35.27
CA SER A 319 14.52 -23.54 -36.35
C SER A 319 13.03 -23.86 -36.41
N GLN A 320 12.34 -23.84 -35.28
CA GLN A 320 10.90 -24.11 -35.18
C GLN A 320 10.09 -22.82 -35.04
N THR A 321 8.88 -22.83 -35.59
CA THR A 321 7.91 -21.74 -35.41
C THR A 321 7.34 -21.73 -33.99
N LYS A 322 6.97 -20.54 -33.48
CA LYS A 322 6.28 -20.39 -32.19
C LYS A 322 4.94 -21.15 -32.25
N ASP A 323 4.64 -21.97 -31.25
CA ASP A 323 3.39 -22.72 -31.21
C ASP A 323 2.24 -21.82 -30.72
N LEU A 324 1.45 -21.30 -31.65
CA LEU A 324 0.21 -20.57 -31.37
C LEU A 324 -0.94 -21.54 -31.06
N ALA A 325 -0.85 -22.22 -29.92
CA ALA A 325 -2.00 -22.88 -29.31
C ALA A 325 -2.42 -22.07 -28.07
N LEU A 326 -3.49 -21.27 -28.25
CA LEU A 326 -4.26 -20.57 -27.20
C LEU A 326 -3.57 -19.43 -26.42
N GLY A 327 -2.65 -18.69 -27.05
CA GLY A 327 -2.28 -17.34 -26.56
C GLY A 327 -1.69 -17.27 -25.15
N CYS A 328 -1.17 -18.38 -24.60
CA CYS A 328 -0.34 -18.32 -23.40
C CYS A 328 1.01 -17.72 -23.80
N GLY A 329 1.47 -16.67 -23.12
CA GLY A 329 2.63 -15.84 -23.48
C GLY A 329 4.01 -16.52 -23.45
N HIS A 330 4.11 -17.81 -23.75
CA HIS A 330 5.37 -18.51 -23.91
C HIS A 330 5.95 -18.20 -25.30
N GLN A 331 7.08 -17.50 -25.34
CA GLN A 331 7.76 -17.14 -26.59
C GLN A 331 8.65 -18.28 -27.15
N THR A 332 8.41 -19.55 -26.82
CA THR A 332 9.27 -20.71 -27.19
C THR A 332 8.48 -21.82 -27.89
N CYS A 333 9.16 -22.76 -28.58
CA CYS A 333 8.48 -23.92 -29.20
C CYS A 333 8.23 -25.05 -28.18
N SER A 334 7.27 -25.91 -28.47
CA SER A 334 6.85 -27.03 -27.59
C SER A 334 7.97 -28.00 -27.22
N ASP A 335 8.99 -28.17 -28.06
CA ASP A 335 10.12 -29.06 -27.75
C ASP A 335 11.12 -28.41 -26.79
N CYS A 336 11.47 -27.13 -26.99
CA CYS A 336 12.34 -26.41 -26.05
C CYS A 336 11.68 -26.17 -24.69
N ALA A 337 10.34 -26.15 -24.62
CA ALA A 337 9.62 -26.02 -23.37
C ALA A 337 9.79 -27.24 -22.43
N LYS A 338 9.98 -28.44 -22.99
CA LYS A 338 10.13 -29.69 -22.22
C LYS A 338 11.46 -29.78 -21.47
N ASP A 339 12.49 -29.06 -21.96
CA ASP A 339 13.84 -29.08 -21.41
C ASP A 339 14.10 -27.98 -20.36
N LEU A 340 13.13 -27.10 -20.11
CA LEU A 340 13.14 -26.18 -18.97
C LEU A 340 12.86 -26.98 -17.68
N LYS A 341 13.88 -27.69 -17.20
CA LYS A 341 13.81 -28.33 -15.88
C LYS A 341 13.57 -27.26 -14.82
N GLY A 342 12.39 -27.28 -14.23
CA GLY A 342 12.08 -26.50 -13.03
C GLY A 342 13.12 -26.78 -11.97
N GLY A 343 13.94 -25.77 -11.66
CA GLY A 343 14.73 -25.78 -10.44
C GLY A 343 13.79 -25.97 -9.25
N GLU A 344 14.27 -26.65 -8.22
CA GLU A 344 13.52 -26.81 -6.97
C GLU A 344 12.95 -25.45 -6.52
N PRO A 345 11.70 -25.39 -6.05
CA PRO A 345 11.10 -24.16 -5.57
C PRO A 345 11.77 -23.77 -4.25
N ALA A 346 12.90 -23.08 -4.33
CA ALA A 346 13.40 -22.31 -3.21
C ALA A 346 12.36 -21.22 -2.91
N SER A 347 11.75 -21.31 -1.73
CA SER A 347 10.73 -20.34 -1.29
C SER A 347 11.36 -18.95 -1.20
N ILE A 348 11.10 -18.12 -2.22
CA ILE A 348 11.38 -16.68 -2.20
C ILE A 348 10.58 -16.01 -1.05
N TRP A 349 9.48 -16.64 -0.61
CA TRP A 349 8.60 -16.22 0.47
C TRP A 349 9.22 -16.32 1.87
N ALA A 350 9.99 -17.37 2.17
CA ALA A 350 10.49 -17.61 3.53
C ALA A 350 11.58 -16.59 3.96
N SER A 351 12.41 -16.13 3.03
CA SER A 351 13.61 -15.35 3.40
C SER A 351 13.36 -13.84 3.47
N ARG A 352 12.42 -13.29 2.68
CA ARG A 352 12.15 -11.84 2.66
C ARG A 352 11.19 -11.40 3.76
N GLN A 353 10.13 -12.16 4.02
CA GLN A 353 9.05 -11.75 4.91
C GLN A 353 9.39 -11.98 6.39
N ILE A 354 10.08 -13.08 6.72
CA ILE A 354 10.67 -13.29 8.06
C ILE A 354 11.68 -12.18 8.34
N LYS A 355 12.51 -11.83 7.35
CA LYS A 355 13.49 -10.76 7.49
C LYS A 355 12.83 -9.38 7.69
N GLN A 356 11.78 -9.06 6.94
CA GLN A 356 11.07 -7.78 7.08
C GLN A 356 10.34 -7.65 8.43
N CYS A 357 9.67 -8.69 8.90
CA CYS A 357 9.01 -8.68 10.22
C CYS A 357 10.04 -8.64 11.36
N SER A 358 11.15 -9.38 11.23
CA SER A 358 12.26 -9.31 12.20
C SER A 358 12.94 -7.94 12.19
N ASP A 359 13.11 -7.33 11.01
CA ASP A 359 13.71 -6.01 10.86
C ASP A 359 12.81 -4.94 11.48
N SER A 360 11.50 -4.96 11.23
CA SER A 360 10.53 -4.02 11.84
C SER A 360 10.49 -4.14 13.36
N THR A 361 10.41 -5.37 13.90
CA THR A 361 10.41 -5.62 15.35
C THR A 361 11.74 -5.18 16.00
N ALA A 362 12.87 -5.43 15.32
CA ALA A 362 14.17 -5.00 15.79
C ALA A 362 14.31 -3.47 15.78
N LEU A 363 13.85 -2.80 14.71
CA LEU A 363 13.84 -1.33 14.61
C LEU A 363 12.96 -0.69 15.69
N SER A 364 11.75 -1.21 15.92
CA SER A 364 10.88 -0.76 17.01
C SER A 364 11.55 -0.96 18.38
N SER A 365 12.25 -2.08 18.58
CA SER A 365 13.01 -2.33 19.81
C SER A 365 14.17 -1.35 20.00
N LEU A 366 14.90 -1.03 18.92
CA LEU A 366 15.97 -0.03 18.93
C LEU A 366 15.42 1.38 19.20
N ALA A 367 14.33 1.75 18.55
CA ALA A 367 13.61 3.00 18.78
C ALA A 367 13.28 3.15 20.27
N ARG A 368 12.69 2.11 20.87
CA ARG A 368 12.34 2.09 22.29
C ARG A 368 13.56 2.23 23.19
N MET A 369 14.69 1.61 22.84
CA MET A 369 15.94 1.79 23.59
C MET A 369 16.38 3.26 23.65
N LEU A 370 16.20 4.02 22.56
CA LEU A 370 16.53 5.45 22.53
C LEU A 370 15.51 6.29 23.33
N HIS A 371 14.21 6.04 23.15
CA HIS A 371 13.15 6.88 23.73
C HIS A 371 12.96 6.66 25.23
N GLU A 372 13.16 5.43 25.72
CA GLU A 372 13.00 5.07 27.13
C GLU A 372 14.36 5.07 27.88
N ASP A 373 15.43 5.57 27.26
CA ASP A 373 16.80 5.62 27.80
C ASP A 373 17.34 4.27 28.31
N ILE A 374 16.82 3.14 27.79
CA ILE A 374 17.10 1.79 28.31
C ILE A 374 18.58 1.44 28.12
N LEU A 375 19.33 1.29 29.22
CA LEU A 375 20.74 0.86 29.21
C LEU A 375 21.68 1.74 28.37
N THR A 376 21.33 3.02 28.21
CA THR A 376 22.18 4.01 27.55
C THR A 376 23.51 4.22 28.28
N ASP A 377 24.62 4.25 27.54
CA ASP A 377 26.00 4.28 28.07
C ASP A 377 26.78 5.53 27.63
N ILE A 378 26.14 6.45 26.91
CA ILE A 378 26.71 7.74 26.54
C ILE A 378 25.65 8.84 26.57
N THR A 379 26.07 10.06 26.92
CA THR A 379 25.26 11.27 26.77
C THR A 379 25.81 12.13 25.62
N ILE A 380 24.93 12.57 24.74
CA ILE A 380 25.25 13.50 23.66
C ILE A 380 24.72 14.88 24.05
N ASN A 381 25.61 15.87 24.12
CA ASN A 381 25.26 17.25 24.44
C ASN A 381 25.09 18.04 23.14
N ALA A 382 23.86 18.44 22.84
CA ALA A 382 23.52 19.38 21.78
C ALA A 382 23.74 20.84 22.25
N ALA A 383 23.48 21.81 21.37
CA ALA A 383 23.66 23.23 21.68
C ALA A 383 22.79 23.71 22.87
N ASP A 384 21.58 23.17 23.00
CA ASP A 384 20.54 23.63 23.93
C ASP A 384 19.94 22.47 24.77
N GLY A 385 20.57 21.30 24.78
CA GLY A 385 20.11 20.16 25.56
C GLY A 385 21.01 18.95 25.47
N SER A 386 20.56 17.81 26.01
CA SER A 386 21.29 16.54 25.93
C SER A 386 20.35 15.37 25.69
N VAL A 387 20.88 14.31 25.06
CA VAL A 387 20.16 13.06 24.75
C VAL A 387 21.05 11.88 25.14
N ARG A 388 20.48 10.85 25.77
CA ARG A 388 21.23 9.62 26.08
C ARG A 388 21.15 8.65 24.90
N ALA A 389 22.22 7.89 24.69
CA ALA A 389 22.34 6.98 23.55
C ALA A 389 23.25 5.79 23.86
N HIS A 390 23.50 4.97 22.83
CA HIS A 390 24.31 3.75 22.91
C HIS A 390 25.55 3.87 22.03
N ARG A 391 26.73 3.75 22.63
CA ARG A 391 28.02 3.78 21.92
C ARG A 391 28.09 2.73 20.83
N ALA A 392 27.57 1.53 21.10
CA ALA A 392 27.57 0.42 20.16
C ALA A 392 26.80 0.73 18.87
N ILE A 393 25.62 1.35 18.99
CA ILE A 393 24.78 1.69 17.83
C ILE A 393 25.43 2.82 17.02
N LEU A 394 25.87 3.88 17.70
CA LEU A 394 26.56 5.00 17.08
C LEU A 394 27.83 4.57 16.34
N ALA A 395 28.67 3.74 16.97
CA ALA A 395 29.88 3.18 16.35
C ALA A 395 29.59 2.25 15.16
N THR A 396 28.42 1.61 15.13
CA THR A 396 28.03 0.75 14.01
C THR A 396 27.58 1.58 12.82
N ARG A 397 26.90 2.70 13.06
CA ARG A 397 26.33 3.55 12.02
C ARG A 397 27.27 4.63 11.49
N SER A 398 28.34 4.96 12.24
CA SER A 398 29.31 5.99 11.89
C SER A 398 30.75 5.52 12.15
N PRO A 399 31.61 5.49 11.12
CA PRO A 399 33.04 5.26 11.29
C PRO A 399 33.73 6.31 12.19
N VAL A 400 33.21 7.54 12.20
CA VAL A 400 33.70 8.64 13.05
C VAL A 400 33.42 8.33 14.52
N PHE A 401 32.18 7.96 14.88
CA PHE A 401 31.87 7.54 16.25
C PHE A 401 32.62 6.27 16.64
N ARG A 402 32.79 5.32 15.71
CA ARG A 402 33.59 4.11 15.96
C ARG A 402 35.00 4.46 16.38
N SER A 403 35.66 5.31 15.61
CA SER A 403 37.03 5.77 15.88
C SER A 403 37.09 6.57 17.19
N MET A 404 36.11 7.43 17.43
CA MET A 404 35.97 8.22 18.66
C MET A 404 35.89 7.33 19.91
N PHE A 405 35.22 6.17 19.83
CA PHE A 405 35.03 5.29 20.98
C PHE A 405 36.07 4.18 21.12
N SER A 406 36.74 3.78 20.02
CA SER A 406 37.74 2.72 20.04
C SER A 406 39.11 3.18 20.53
N HIS A 407 39.43 4.46 20.38
CA HIS A 407 40.70 5.02 20.85
C HIS A 407 40.59 5.54 22.30
N ASP A 408 41.71 5.60 23.02
CA ASP A 408 41.81 6.16 24.37
C ASP A 408 41.69 7.70 24.32
N LEU A 409 40.49 8.16 23.97
CA LEU A 409 40.13 9.57 23.92
C LEU A 409 39.27 9.93 25.14
N ARG A 410 39.21 11.23 25.44
CA ARG A 410 38.53 11.81 26.61
C ARG A 410 37.06 11.37 26.70
N GLU A 411 36.42 11.16 25.55
CA GLU A 411 35.03 10.74 25.38
C GLU A 411 34.80 9.29 25.83
N LYS A 412 35.82 8.42 25.77
CA LYS A 412 35.76 7.04 26.28
C LYS A 412 35.72 7.00 27.80
N GLU A 413 36.37 7.96 28.47
CA GLU A 413 36.42 8.06 29.93
C GLU A 413 35.23 8.86 30.50
N LEU A 414 34.82 9.93 29.81
CA LEU A 414 33.74 10.81 30.28
C LEU A 414 32.33 10.31 29.99
N SER A 415 32.16 9.34 29.09
CA SER A 415 30.84 8.86 28.63
C SER A 415 29.94 10.00 28.12
N THR A 416 30.55 11.05 27.56
CA THR A 416 29.86 12.22 27.00
C THR A 416 30.51 12.66 25.70
N VAL A 417 29.70 13.09 24.73
CA VAL A 417 30.14 13.67 23.46
C VAL A 417 29.41 14.99 23.21
N ASP A 418 30.14 16.03 22.84
CA ASP A 418 29.58 17.34 22.54
C ASP A 418 29.35 17.50 21.02
N ILE A 419 28.12 17.81 20.63
CA ILE A 419 27.66 18.10 19.27
C ILE A 419 26.97 19.48 19.28
N SER A 420 27.73 20.51 19.60
CA SER A 420 27.20 21.87 19.80
C SER A 420 26.79 22.58 18.50
N ASP A 421 27.00 21.97 17.34
CA ASP A 421 26.65 22.49 16.00
C ASP A 421 25.23 22.15 15.54
N MET A 422 24.43 21.54 16.42
CA MET A 422 23.01 21.27 16.18
C MET A 422 22.16 21.54 17.42
N THR A 423 20.90 21.90 17.20
CA THR A 423 19.87 21.99 18.25
C THR A 423 19.50 20.59 18.74
N LEU A 424 18.86 20.52 19.91
CA LEU A 424 18.37 19.29 20.50
C LEU A 424 17.41 18.56 19.56
N ASP A 425 16.53 19.30 18.88
CA ASP A 425 15.57 18.73 17.94
C ASP A 425 16.25 18.11 16.72
N ALA A 426 17.25 18.79 16.14
CA ALA A 426 18.05 18.22 15.05
C ALA A 426 18.88 17.03 15.51
N CYS A 427 19.40 17.07 16.75
CA CYS A 427 20.12 15.96 17.35
C CYS A 427 19.23 14.73 17.56
N ARG A 428 17.98 14.93 18.02
CA ARG A 428 16.99 13.86 18.12
C ARG A 428 16.67 13.26 16.76
N ALA A 429 16.38 14.08 15.75
CA ALA A 429 16.13 13.58 14.40
C ALA A 429 17.32 12.78 13.84
N PHE A 430 18.55 13.23 14.11
CA PHE A 430 19.78 12.55 13.72
C PHE A 430 19.91 11.18 14.41
N LEU A 431 19.64 11.12 15.72
CA LEU A 431 19.66 9.87 16.47
C LEU A 431 18.51 8.95 16.05
N SER A 432 17.30 9.45 15.89
CA SER A 432 16.17 8.65 15.38
C SER A 432 16.48 8.03 14.03
N TYR A 433 17.18 8.74 13.13
CA TYR A 433 17.63 8.15 11.86
C TYR A 433 18.65 7.03 12.07
N ILE A 434 19.64 7.23 12.95
CA ILE A 434 20.65 6.21 13.29
C ILE A 434 20.00 4.93 13.83
N TYR A 435 18.93 5.08 14.63
CA TYR A 435 18.19 3.97 15.24
C TYR A 435 17.09 3.40 14.31
N GLY A 436 16.84 4.05 13.17
CA GLY A 436 15.87 3.64 12.16
C GLY A 436 14.40 3.95 12.51
N ASP A 437 14.16 4.99 13.32
CA ASP A 437 12.84 5.47 13.76
C ASP A 437 12.59 6.94 13.38
N VAL A 438 13.20 7.41 12.30
CA VAL A 438 13.04 8.81 11.89
C VAL A 438 11.63 9.06 11.33
N ARG A 439 10.94 10.07 11.88
CA ARG A 439 9.65 10.52 11.35
C ARG A 439 9.85 11.47 10.19
N GLY A 440 9.01 11.35 9.16
CA GLY A 440 9.13 12.19 7.95
C GLY A 440 9.08 13.70 8.23
N GLU A 441 8.20 14.13 9.14
CA GLU A 441 8.09 15.54 9.52
C GLU A 441 9.35 16.06 10.21
N GLU A 442 9.91 15.29 11.14
CA GLU A 442 11.15 15.62 11.86
C GLU A 442 12.36 15.66 10.92
N PHE A 443 12.40 14.73 9.97
CA PHE A 443 13.43 14.70 8.93
C PHE A 443 13.37 15.94 8.05
N LEU A 444 12.18 16.28 7.53
CA LEU A 444 11.98 17.42 6.64
C LEU A 444 12.32 18.75 7.34
N ALA A 445 11.92 18.90 8.60
CA ALA A 445 12.22 20.10 9.40
C ALA A 445 13.73 20.30 9.63
N ASN A 446 14.50 19.21 9.73
CA ASN A 446 15.92 19.25 10.10
C ASN A 446 16.89 18.88 8.97
N ARG A 447 16.40 18.68 7.73
CA ARG A 447 17.17 18.16 6.58
C ARG A 447 18.53 18.82 6.35
N LEU A 448 18.65 20.14 6.51
CA LEU A 448 19.93 20.84 6.33
C LEU A 448 20.90 20.47 7.45
N ALA A 449 20.45 20.49 8.71
CA ALA A 449 21.27 20.09 9.85
C ALA A 449 21.67 18.61 9.78
N LEU A 450 20.74 17.74 9.36
CA LEU A 450 20.98 16.32 9.12
C LEU A 450 22.02 16.10 8.01
N LEU A 451 21.97 16.85 6.92
CA LEU A 451 22.97 16.78 5.85
C LEU A 451 24.37 17.14 6.38
N ARG A 452 24.50 18.18 7.21
CA ARG A 452 25.78 18.55 7.83
C ARG A 452 26.29 17.45 8.76
N ALA A 453 25.39 16.88 9.57
CA ALA A 453 25.71 15.79 10.47
C ALA A 453 26.14 14.53 9.70
N ALA A 454 25.44 14.20 8.61
CA ALA A 454 25.75 13.06 7.77
C ALA A 454 27.15 13.14 7.16
N ASP A 455 27.56 14.33 6.69
CA ASP A 455 28.91 14.56 6.18
C ASP A 455 29.96 14.52 7.31
N LYS A 456 29.69 15.19 8.43
CA LYS A 456 30.60 15.25 9.59
C LYS A 456 30.86 13.88 10.25
N TYR A 457 29.82 13.05 10.34
CA TYR A 457 29.87 11.74 10.98
C TYR A 457 29.99 10.59 9.97
N ASP A 458 30.18 10.88 8.69
CA ASP A 458 30.38 9.92 7.61
C ASP A 458 29.26 8.86 7.53
N ILE A 459 28.02 9.34 7.37
CA ILE A 459 26.80 8.53 7.23
C ILE A 459 26.22 8.76 5.83
N ASP A 460 26.76 8.01 4.86
CA ASP A 460 26.46 8.19 3.42
C ASP A 460 24.97 8.04 3.06
N ASP A 461 24.27 7.09 3.68
CA ASP A 461 22.87 6.83 3.38
C ASP A 461 21.96 7.98 3.84
N LEU A 462 22.26 8.58 4.99
CA LEU A 462 21.60 9.80 5.44
C LEU A 462 21.89 10.98 4.50
N ARG A 463 23.14 11.11 4.05
CA ARG A 463 23.55 12.17 3.13
C ARG A 463 22.76 12.11 1.82
N GLU A 464 22.60 10.91 1.24
CA GLU A 464 21.81 10.71 0.02
C GLU A 464 20.32 10.96 0.25
N ALA A 465 19.76 10.53 1.38
CA ALA A 465 18.36 10.80 1.71
C ALA A 465 18.06 12.31 1.84
N CYS A 466 18.94 13.06 2.51
CA CYS A 466 18.80 14.52 2.61
C CYS A 466 18.94 15.17 1.24
N HIS A 467 19.84 14.66 0.40
CA HIS A 467 20.03 15.15 -0.96
C HIS A 467 18.76 14.97 -1.80
N GLU A 468 18.19 13.77 -1.89
CA GLU A 468 16.96 13.54 -2.68
C GLU A 468 15.81 14.43 -2.19
N SER A 469 15.60 14.53 -0.87
CA SER A 469 14.58 15.40 -0.29
C SER A 469 14.78 16.88 -0.67
N LEU A 470 16.02 17.39 -0.67
CA LEU A 470 16.33 18.75 -1.08
C LEU A 470 16.20 18.98 -2.60
N LEU A 471 16.08 17.94 -3.41
CA LEU A 471 15.87 18.07 -4.85
C LEU A 471 14.38 18.21 -5.19
N GLU A 472 13.49 17.62 -4.39
CA GLU A 472 12.05 17.52 -4.68
C GLU A 472 11.28 18.84 -4.51
N ASP A 473 11.70 19.74 -3.62
CA ASP A 473 10.98 20.97 -3.29
C ASP A 473 11.80 22.26 -3.52
N ILE A 474 12.55 22.31 -4.63
CA ILE A 474 13.28 23.52 -5.03
C ILE A 474 12.29 24.63 -5.43
N ASP A 475 12.45 25.81 -4.85
CA ASP A 475 11.63 26.99 -5.14
C ASP A 475 12.47 28.28 -5.15
N THR A 476 11.83 29.42 -5.45
CA THR A 476 12.51 30.73 -5.48
C THR A 476 13.00 31.21 -4.13
N GLY A 477 12.40 30.77 -3.03
CA GLY A 477 12.82 31.16 -1.68
C GLY A 477 14.06 30.41 -1.20
N ASN A 478 14.30 29.20 -1.71
CA ASN A 478 15.32 28.29 -1.17
C ASN A 478 16.46 27.94 -2.15
N VAL A 479 16.30 28.18 -3.46
CA VAL A 479 17.23 27.68 -4.49
C VAL A 479 18.67 28.16 -4.30
N LEU A 480 18.89 29.40 -3.85
CA LEU A 480 20.23 29.96 -3.67
C LEU A 480 20.95 29.32 -2.47
N GLU A 481 20.28 29.18 -1.32
CA GLU A 481 20.81 28.48 -0.15
C GLU A 481 21.12 27.01 -0.48
N ARG A 482 20.23 26.33 -1.20
CA ARG A 482 20.45 24.95 -1.66
C ARG A 482 21.61 24.84 -2.63
N LEU A 483 21.80 25.83 -3.51
CA LEU A 483 22.92 25.84 -4.43
C LEU A 483 24.26 25.98 -3.69
N GLN A 484 24.34 26.85 -2.69
CA GLN A 484 25.53 26.95 -1.82
C GLN A 484 25.77 25.63 -1.07
N THR A 485 24.71 25.07 -0.49
CA THR A 485 24.75 23.79 0.23
C THR A 485 25.24 22.66 -0.69
N ALA A 486 24.71 22.59 -1.91
CA ALA A 486 25.11 21.58 -2.88
C ALA A 486 26.57 21.71 -3.31
N HIS A 487 27.09 22.93 -3.38
CA HIS A 487 28.50 23.15 -3.64
C HIS A 487 29.38 22.74 -2.44
N LEU A 488 29.02 23.18 -1.24
CA LEU A 488 29.76 22.91 -0.01
C LEU A 488 29.90 21.40 0.27
N TYR A 489 28.78 20.66 0.16
CA TYR A 489 28.73 19.22 0.40
C TYR A 489 28.96 18.37 -0.86
N ARG A 490 29.38 19.00 -1.98
CA ARG A 490 29.69 18.35 -3.25
C ARG A 490 28.57 17.42 -3.76
N LEU A 491 27.34 17.95 -3.82
CA LEU A 491 26.13 17.26 -4.28
C LEU A 491 25.79 17.64 -5.75
N PRO A 492 26.34 16.95 -6.76
CA PRO A 492 26.25 17.38 -8.15
C PRO A 492 24.83 17.38 -8.72
N ARG A 493 23.96 16.43 -8.30
CA ARG A 493 22.57 16.40 -8.79
C ARG A 493 21.74 17.53 -8.21
N LEU A 494 21.90 17.87 -6.93
CA LEU A 494 21.23 19.02 -6.31
C LEU A 494 21.69 20.31 -6.95
N LYS A 495 23.01 20.47 -7.12
CA LYS A 495 23.61 21.61 -7.81
C LYS A 495 23.04 21.76 -9.23
N GLY A 496 23.00 20.67 -9.99
CA GLY A 496 22.41 20.65 -11.33
C GLY A 496 20.92 20.98 -11.34
N GLY A 497 20.15 20.50 -10.35
CA GLY A 497 18.74 20.84 -10.16
C GLY A 497 18.53 22.33 -9.89
N CYS A 498 19.30 22.92 -8.97
CA CYS A 498 19.25 24.35 -8.67
C CYS A 498 19.63 25.21 -9.88
N LEU A 499 20.70 24.86 -10.60
CA LEU A 499 21.12 25.58 -11.81
C LEU A 499 20.04 25.51 -12.89
N ARG A 500 19.43 24.33 -13.09
CA ARG A 500 18.32 24.14 -14.02
C ARG A 500 17.12 25.01 -13.65
N PHE A 501 16.76 25.04 -12.36
CA PHE A 501 15.67 25.88 -11.86
C PHE A 501 15.93 27.37 -12.13
N LEU A 502 17.14 27.86 -11.86
CA LEU A 502 17.52 29.26 -12.08
C LEU A 502 17.53 29.64 -13.57
N VAL A 503 18.12 28.80 -14.41
CA VAL A 503 18.39 29.10 -15.83
C VAL A 503 17.20 28.80 -16.73
N ASP A 504 16.60 27.61 -16.65
CA ASP A 504 15.55 27.18 -17.58
C ASP A 504 14.23 27.92 -17.37
N PHE A 505 13.92 28.30 -16.12
CA PHE A 505 12.70 29.02 -15.78
C PHE A 505 12.85 30.55 -15.78
N ARG A 506 14.03 31.07 -16.17
CA ARG A 506 14.35 32.52 -16.16
C ARG A 506 14.08 33.22 -14.81
N LYS A 507 14.15 32.48 -13.70
CA LYS A 507 13.89 33.00 -12.34
C LYS A 507 14.95 33.98 -11.85
N VAL A 508 16.12 34.00 -12.49
CA VAL A 508 17.20 34.97 -12.27
C VAL A 508 16.72 36.44 -12.35
N TYR A 509 15.73 36.76 -13.19
CA TYR A 509 15.19 38.12 -13.28
C TYR A 509 14.26 38.49 -12.12
N GLU A 510 13.59 37.51 -11.52
CA GLU A 510 12.69 37.72 -10.38
C GLU A 510 13.48 37.86 -9.06
N MET A 511 14.70 37.30 -9.00
CA MET A 511 15.53 37.21 -7.79
C MET A 511 16.76 38.14 -7.81
N HIS A 512 16.67 39.31 -8.46
CA HIS A 512 17.83 40.19 -8.68
C HIS A 512 18.55 40.58 -7.38
N ASP A 513 17.80 40.96 -6.35
CA ASP A 513 18.38 41.42 -5.08
C ASP A 513 19.00 40.27 -4.28
N ASP A 514 18.34 39.11 -4.24
CA ASP A 514 18.85 37.90 -3.58
C ASP A 514 20.09 37.35 -4.29
N LEU A 515 20.13 37.43 -5.63
CA LEU A 515 21.29 37.01 -6.41
C LEU A 515 22.48 37.96 -6.21
N ASN A 516 22.23 39.26 -6.01
CA ASN A 516 23.29 40.21 -5.65
C ASN A 516 23.84 39.95 -4.25
N ALA A 517 22.97 39.60 -3.28
CA ALA A 517 23.42 39.16 -1.95
C ALA A 517 24.21 37.84 -2.02
N PHE A 518 23.77 36.90 -2.86
CA PHE A 518 24.48 35.65 -3.11
C PHE A 518 25.87 35.90 -3.72
N GLN A 519 26.02 36.81 -4.68
CA GLN A 519 27.33 37.14 -5.26
C GLN A 519 28.35 37.66 -4.25
N GLN A 520 27.89 38.32 -3.19
CA GLN A 520 28.76 38.85 -2.14
C GLN A 520 29.19 37.79 -1.12
N THR A 521 28.42 36.70 -1.00
CA THR A 521 28.56 35.70 0.08
C THR A 521 28.99 34.33 -0.42
N ALA A 522 28.72 33.99 -1.68
CA ALA A 522 29.00 32.69 -2.26
C ALA A 522 30.44 32.54 -2.75
N ASP A 523 30.84 31.28 -2.93
CA ASP A 523 32.13 30.94 -3.53
C ASP A 523 32.26 31.49 -4.97
N ARG A 524 33.44 32.00 -5.31
CA ARG A 524 33.69 32.67 -6.60
C ARG A 524 33.51 31.73 -7.80
N ASP A 525 33.86 30.46 -7.66
CA ASP A 525 33.71 29.48 -8.74
C ASP A 525 32.23 29.15 -8.96
N LEU A 526 31.48 29.05 -7.85
CA LEU A 526 30.03 28.84 -7.90
C LEU A 526 29.29 30.02 -8.57
N VAL A 527 29.69 31.25 -8.23
CA VAL A 527 29.14 32.46 -8.86
C VAL A 527 29.45 32.46 -10.36
N ALA A 528 30.69 32.19 -10.76
CA ALA A 528 31.09 32.14 -12.16
C ALA A 528 30.29 31.09 -12.96
N GLU A 529 30.00 29.94 -12.35
CA GLU A 529 29.20 28.87 -12.98
C GLU A 529 27.74 29.26 -13.20
N VAL A 530 27.11 29.93 -12.24
CA VAL A 530 25.76 30.49 -12.40
C VAL A 530 25.73 31.48 -13.55
N PHE A 531 26.67 32.41 -13.60
CA PHE A 531 26.75 33.41 -14.67
C PHE A 531 27.04 32.81 -16.05
N HIS A 532 27.94 31.83 -16.13
CA HIS A 532 28.16 31.09 -17.37
C HIS A 532 26.90 30.35 -17.83
N GLY A 533 26.15 29.74 -16.92
CA GLY A 533 24.87 29.09 -17.23
C GLY A 533 23.83 30.07 -17.78
N VAL A 534 23.71 31.26 -17.17
CA VAL A 534 22.82 32.33 -17.65
C VAL A 534 23.25 32.84 -19.02
N LEU A 535 24.53 33.10 -19.23
CA LEU A 535 25.08 33.56 -20.51
C LEU A 535 24.89 32.51 -21.62
N ALA A 536 25.07 31.23 -21.33
CA ALA A 536 24.85 30.13 -22.26
C ALA A 536 23.39 30.01 -22.70
N ALA A 537 22.45 30.18 -21.77
CA ALA A 537 21.01 30.22 -22.09
C ALA A 537 20.62 31.46 -22.91
N TRP A 538 21.40 32.54 -22.84
CA TRP A 538 21.19 33.74 -23.66
C TRP A 538 21.83 33.64 -25.05
N SER A 539 22.95 32.95 -25.21
CA SER A 539 23.68 32.80 -26.48
C SER A 539 23.15 31.66 -27.37
N GLY A 540 22.29 30.79 -26.85
CA GLY A 540 21.53 29.80 -27.63
C GLY A 540 20.28 30.36 -28.33
N ARG A 541 20.20 31.67 -28.55
CA ARG A 541 19.10 32.37 -29.26
C ARG A 541 19.54 32.91 -30.60
#